data_AF-A0A444WTZ2-F1
#
_entry.id   AF-A0A444WTZ2-F1
#
_cell.length_a   1.000
_cell.length_b   1.000
_cell.length_c   1.000
_cell.angle_alpha   90.00
_cell.angle_beta   90.00
_cell.angle_gamma   90.00
#
_symmetry.space_group_name_H-M   'P 1'
#
loop_
_entity.id
_entity.type
_entity.pdbx_description
1 polymer ?
#
loop_
_entity_poly.entity_id
_entity_poly.type
_entity_poly.pdbx_seq_one_letter_code
_entity_poly.pdbx_strand_id
1 'polypeptide(L)'
;MAIRPFQFQSSTFSRDTFLSLFRTYHHLHLPSSSSSSFPTLPSILLLRSFAASAPSSFSRRNRSHPPPPPPPPPDTLAQKIGKSTRRPSATSKARIYADINVVRPKEYWDYENLTVQWGEQDDYEVVRKVGRGKYSEVFEGVHSTNNEKCIIKILKPVKKKKIKREIKILQNLCGGPNVIKLLDIVRDQQSKTPSLIFEYVNNTDFKVLHPTLSDYDIRYYIYELLKALDYCHSQGIMHRDVKPHNVMIDHEQRKLRLIDWGLAEFYHPGKEYNVRVASRYFKGPELLVDLQDYDYSLDLWSLGCMFAGMIFRKEPFFYGHDNYDQLAKIVKVGKDFELHLAESARFFCLLCVT
;
A
#
# COMPACT_ATOMS: atom_id res chain seq x y z
N MET A 1 -17.53 19.85 21.98
CA MET A 1 -16.43 20.84 21.93
C MET A 1 -15.99 20.93 20.48
N ALA A 2 -16.24 22.06 19.81
CA ALA A 2 -16.02 22.22 18.38
C ALA A 2 -14.54 22.48 18.08
N ILE A 3 -13.93 21.66 17.23
CA ILE A 3 -12.56 21.85 16.74
C ILE A 3 -12.61 22.93 15.64
N ARG A 4 -11.91 24.05 15.85
CA ARG A 4 -11.72 25.06 14.79
C ARG A 4 -10.74 24.51 13.76
N PRO A 5 -11.03 24.59 12.44
CA PRO A 5 -10.07 24.23 11.42
C PRO A 5 -8.94 25.26 11.39
N PHE A 6 -7.70 24.79 11.53
CA PHE A 6 -6.52 25.61 11.25
C PHE A 6 -6.48 25.89 9.74
N GLN A 7 -6.50 27.17 9.35
CA GLN A 7 -6.33 27.59 7.97
C GLN A 7 -4.87 27.37 7.56
N PHE A 8 -4.65 26.60 6.49
CA PHE A 8 -3.34 26.43 5.88
C PHE A 8 -3.24 27.40 4.69
N GLN A 9 -2.33 28.38 4.76
CA GLN A 9 -1.92 29.14 3.59
C GLN A 9 -0.87 28.31 2.84
N SER A 10 -1.23 27.85 1.64
CA SER A 10 -0.38 27.01 0.80
C SER A 10 0.64 27.85 0.04
N SER A 11 1.90 27.79 0.46
CA SER A 11 3.02 27.92 -0.47
C SER A 11 3.60 26.53 -0.68
N THR A 12 3.78 26.14 -1.95
CA THR A 12 4.52 24.96 -2.46
C THR A 12 5.43 24.30 -1.42
N PHE A 13 5.28 22.99 -1.22
CA PHE A 13 6.08 22.16 -0.31
C PHE A 13 7.56 22.21 -0.72
N SER A 14 8.26 23.25 -0.26
CA SER A 14 9.66 23.49 -0.55
C SER A 14 10.53 22.52 0.26
N ARG A 15 11.68 22.14 -0.30
CA ARG A 15 12.78 21.48 0.42
C ARG A 15 13.08 22.18 1.76
N ASP A 16 12.93 23.49 1.82
CA ASP A 16 13.16 24.30 3.01
C ASP A 16 12.02 24.21 4.02
N THR A 17 10.77 24.07 3.60
CA THR A 17 9.63 23.82 4.50
C THR A 17 9.76 22.46 5.19
N PHE A 18 10.20 21.44 4.43
CA PHE A 18 10.50 20.13 4.98
C PHE A 18 11.69 20.19 5.96
N LEU A 19 12.83 20.79 5.58
CA LEU A 19 14.01 20.88 6.45
C LEU A 19 13.83 21.80 7.68
N SER A 20 13.02 22.87 7.55
CA SER A 20 12.71 23.81 8.63
C SER A 20 11.95 23.16 9.78
N LEU A 21 11.11 22.15 9.51
CA LEU A 21 10.36 21.44 10.53
C LEU A 21 11.25 20.51 11.40
N PHE A 22 12.52 20.32 11.03
CA PHE A 22 13.42 19.34 11.68
C PHE A 22 14.75 19.92 12.23
N ARG A 23 14.92 21.24 12.28
CA ARG A 23 16.17 21.87 12.78
C ARG A 23 16.37 21.81 14.31
N THR A 24 15.40 21.35 15.09
CA THR A 24 15.41 21.47 16.57
C THR A 24 15.86 20.21 17.32
N TYR A 25 16.62 19.29 16.71
CA TYR A 25 17.08 18.07 17.40
C TYR A 25 18.43 18.23 18.13
N HIS A 26 19.08 19.40 18.08
CA HIS A 26 20.49 19.53 18.49
C HIS A 26 20.79 19.90 19.95
N HIS A 27 19.80 20.01 20.84
CA HIS A 27 20.07 20.34 22.24
C HIS A 27 19.20 19.57 23.23
N LEU A 28 19.52 18.30 23.49
CA LEU A 28 19.26 17.72 24.81
C LEU A 28 20.41 16.79 25.22
N HIS A 29 21.11 17.24 26.27
CA HIS A 29 22.19 16.54 26.98
C HIS A 29 21.71 15.23 27.61
N LEU A 30 22.58 14.22 27.59
CA LEU A 30 22.53 13.06 28.47
C LEU A 30 22.74 13.46 29.94
N PRO A 31 22.04 12.83 30.89
CA PRO A 31 22.57 12.59 32.22
C PRO A 31 23.01 11.12 32.38
N SER A 32 24.17 10.98 33.00
CA SER A 32 24.85 9.74 33.37
C SER A 32 24.19 9.01 34.56
N SER A 33 24.08 7.69 34.42
CA SER A 33 24.15 6.59 35.41
C SER A 33 23.55 6.75 36.82
N SER A 34 22.67 5.80 37.19
CA SER A 34 22.83 5.01 38.41
C SER A 34 22.03 3.69 38.36
N SER A 35 22.56 2.71 39.08
CA SER A 35 22.28 1.27 39.13
C SER A 35 20.96 0.84 39.77
N SER A 36 20.35 -0.25 39.30
CA SER A 36 19.86 -1.35 40.16
C SER A 36 19.28 -2.55 39.37
N SER A 37 19.86 -3.73 39.66
CA SER A 37 19.25 -5.04 39.90
C SER A 37 18.15 -5.60 38.98
N PHE A 38 18.49 -6.67 38.25
CA PHE A 38 17.55 -7.64 37.67
C PHE A 38 17.08 -8.67 38.70
N PRO A 39 15.88 -9.26 38.53
CA PRO A 39 15.64 -10.64 38.93
C PRO A 39 15.40 -11.55 37.72
N THR A 40 15.94 -12.75 37.86
CA THR A 40 15.97 -13.91 36.98
C THR A 40 14.60 -14.60 36.83
N LEU A 41 14.31 -15.10 35.62
CA LEU A 41 13.25 -16.08 35.34
C LEU A 41 13.80 -17.51 35.46
N PRO A 42 13.02 -18.51 35.94
CA PRO A 42 13.40 -19.91 35.80
C PRO A 42 12.82 -20.52 34.51
N SER A 43 13.69 -21.25 33.82
CA SER A 43 13.39 -22.20 32.75
C SER A 43 12.79 -23.49 33.32
N ILE A 44 11.81 -24.11 32.65
CA ILE A 44 11.63 -25.58 32.62
C ILE A 44 11.16 -25.99 31.21
N LEU A 45 11.76 -27.09 30.74
CA LEU A 45 11.68 -27.71 29.42
C LEU A 45 10.68 -28.88 29.36
N LEU A 46 10.20 -29.14 28.13
CA LEU A 46 10.00 -30.43 27.42
C LEU A 46 9.06 -31.53 27.96
N LEU A 47 8.13 -31.97 27.08
CA LEU A 47 7.91 -33.36 26.57
C LEU A 47 6.74 -33.33 25.53
N ARG A 48 6.93 -33.55 24.22
CA ARG A 48 6.77 -34.82 23.43
C ARG A 48 5.63 -35.74 23.96
N SER A 49 4.70 -36.33 23.20
CA SER A 49 4.62 -36.72 21.77
C SER A 49 3.26 -37.41 21.44
N PHE A 50 2.84 -37.31 20.17
CA PHE A 50 2.14 -38.25 19.26
C PHE A 50 0.81 -39.02 19.58
N ALA A 51 -0.13 -38.83 18.62
CA ALA A 51 -0.89 -39.81 17.81
C ALA A 51 -2.30 -40.34 18.22
N ALA A 52 -3.28 -39.90 17.40
CA ALA A 52 -4.32 -40.61 16.63
C ALA A 52 -5.26 -41.66 17.28
N SER A 53 -6.58 -41.45 17.10
CA SER A 53 -7.48 -42.32 16.29
C SER A 53 -8.94 -41.83 16.36
N ALA A 54 -9.67 -41.90 15.24
CA ALA A 54 -11.12 -41.73 15.17
C ALA A 54 -11.69 -42.77 14.19
N PRO A 55 -12.84 -43.41 14.48
CA PRO A 55 -13.42 -44.41 13.60
C PRO A 55 -14.39 -43.81 12.58
N SER A 56 -14.53 -44.55 11.49
CA SER A 56 -15.45 -44.35 10.37
C SER A 56 -16.88 -44.76 10.72
N SER A 57 -17.87 -44.08 10.12
CA SER A 57 -19.14 -44.70 9.76
C SER A 57 -19.80 -43.98 8.58
N PHE A 58 -20.31 -44.81 7.67
CA PHE A 58 -21.02 -44.47 6.44
C PHE A 58 -22.51 -44.25 6.75
N SER A 59 -23.15 -43.25 6.13
CA SER A 59 -24.61 -43.23 6.00
C SER A 59 -25.09 -42.45 4.77
N ARG A 60 -26.04 -43.10 4.09
CA ARG A 60 -26.78 -42.84 2.85
C ARG A 60 -27.08 -41.39 2.44
N ARG A 61 -26.92 -41.13 1.13
CA ARG A 61 -27.48 -40.01 0.37
C ARG A 61 -29.02 -40.12 0.25
N ASN A 62 -29.73 -39.06 0.63
CA ASN A 62 -31.05 -38.73 0.11
C ASN A 62 -30.99 -37.36 -0.57
N ARG A 63 -31.47 -37.27 -1.83
CA ARG A 63 -31.55 -36.03 -2.60
C ARG A 63 -32.75 -35.21 -2.11
N SER A 64 -32.49 -34.01 -1.60
CA SER A 64 -33.48 -32.93 -1.42
C SER A 64 -32.87 -31.60 -1.88
N HIS A 65 -33.71 -30.71 -2.40
CA HIS A 65 -33.33 -29.42 -3.00
C HIS A 65 -32.61 -28.49 -2.01
N PRO A 66 -31.69 -27.61 -2.45
CA PRO A 66 -30.97 -26.72 -1.56
C PRO A 66 -31.89 -25.63 -0.99
N PRO A 67 -31.76 -25.27 0.31
CA PRO A 67 -32.50 -24.17 0.91
C PRO A 67 -32.05 -22.81 0.34
N PRO A 68 -32.90 -21.77 0.42
CA PRO A 68 -32.51 -20.42 0.02
C PRO A 68 -31.32 -19.91 0.86
N PRO A 69 -30.49 -19.01 0.30
CA PRO A 69 -29.34 -18.48 1.02
C PRO A 69 -29.80 -17.74 2.29
N PRO A 70 -29.05 -17.86 3.39
CA PRO A 70 -29.39 -17.14 4.61
C PRO A 70 -29.35 -15.62 4.37
N PRO A 71 -30.14 -14.84 5.14
CA PRO A 71 -30.05 -13.39 5.08
C PRO A 71 -28.63 -12.93 5.40
N PRO A 72 -28.18 -11.78 4.85
CA PRO A 72 -26.86 -11.25 5.16
C PRO A 72 -26.71 -11.07 6.68
N PRO A 73 -25.52 -11.36 7.23
CA PRO A 73 -25.30 -11.20 8.67
C PRO A 73 -25.57 -9.75 9.09
N PRO A 74 -26.06 -9.53 10.32
CA PRO A 74 -26.34 -8.19 10.82
C PRO A 74 -25.06 -7.33 10.77
N ASP A 75 -25.24 -6.05 10.43
CA ASP A 75 -24.15 -5.07 10.37
C ASP A 75 -23.30 -5.14 11.66
N THR A 76 -22.00 -5.31 11.48
CA THR A 76 -21.01 -5.27 12.55
C THR A 76 -21.02 -3.92 13.25
N LEU A 77 -20.56 -3.86 14.50
CA LEU A 77 -20.47 -2.59 15.25
C LEU A 77 -19.63 -1.53 14.50
N ALA A 78 -18.59 -1.95 13.76
CA ALA A 78 -17.80 -1.07 12.89
C ALA A 78 -18.64 -0.48 11.74
N GLN A 79 -19.47 -1.30 11.09
CA GLN A 79 -20.42 -0.84 10.06
C GLN A 79 -21.50 0.08 10.65
N LYS A 80 -21.94 -0.16 11.89
CA LYS A 80 -22.87 0.71 12.60
C LYS A 80 -22.24 2.06 12.95
N ILE A 81 -20.97 2.10 13.38
CA ILE A 81 -20.24 3.34 13.68
C ILE A 81 -19.98 4.16 12.40
N GLY A 82 -19.56 3.49 11.31
CA GLY A 82 -19.38 4.14 10.01
C GLY A 82 -20.68 4.78 9.47
N LYS A 83 -21.82 4.08 9.62
CA LYS A 83 -23.13 4.59 9.22
C LYS A 83 -23.71 5.66 10.17
N SER A 84 -23.42 5.59 11.48
CA SER A 84 -24.03 6.46 12.50
C SER A 84 -23.45 7.87 12.57
N THR A 85 -22.30 8.14 11.95
CA THR A 85 -21.58 9.43 12.12
C THR A 85 -21.74 10.37 10.92
N ARG A 86 -22.43 9.94 9.85
CA ARG A 86 -22.59 10.73 8.63
C ARG A 86 -23.87 11.55 8.66
N ARG A 87 -23.75 12.86 8.46
CA ARG A 87 -24.87 13.64 7.92
C ARG A 87 -25.18 13.06 6.53
N PRO A 88 -26.43 12.72 6.20
CA PRO A 88 -26.79 12.06 4.94
C PRO A 88 -26.36 12.78 3.64
N SER A 89 -25.85 14.01 3.73
CA SER A 89 -25.56 14.90 2.60
C SER A 89 -24.08 15.31 2.45
N ALA A 90 -23.14 14.81 3.27
CA ALA A 90 -21.74 15.20 3.18
C ALA A 90 -20.87 14.07 2.59
N THR A 91 -20.77 14.05 1.25
CA THR A 91 -19.77 13.24 0.54
C THR A 91 -18.37 13.81 0.75
N SER A 92 -17.39 12.94 0.94
CA SER A 92 -15.98 13.35 1.05
C SER A 92 -15.44 13.70 -0.34
N LYS A 93 -14.71 14.81 -0.42
CA LYS A 93 -14.02 15.26 -1.64
C LYS A 93 -12.56 15.48 -1.28
N ALA A 94 -11.67 15.06 -2.18
CA ALA A 94 -10.25 15.29 -2.04
C ALA A 94 -9.96 16.79 -1.88
N ARG A 95 -9.08 17.14 -0.94
CA ARG A 95 -8.69 18.54 -0.69
C ARG A 95 -7.84 19.12 -1.82
N ILE A 96 -7.07 18.26 -2.49
CA ILE A 96 -6.19 18.60 -3.61
C ILE A 96 -6.48 17.67 -4.78
N TYR A 97 -6.20 18.12 -6.00
CA TYR A 97 -6.33 17.35 -7.24
C TYR A 97 -7.73 16.76 -7.52
N ALA A 98 -8.77 17.25 -6.83
CA ALA A 98 -10.07 16.60 -6.83
C ALA A 98 -10.72 16.50 -8.21
N ASP A 99 -10.55 17.54 -9.04
CA ASP A 99 -11.25 17.66 -10.32
C ASP A 99 -10.34 17.30 -11.51
N ILE A 100 -9.14 16.72 -11.29
CA ILE A 100 -8.19 16.39 -12.37
C ILE A 100 -8.85 15.49 -13.43
N ASN A 101 -9.50 14.39 -13.04
CA ASN A 101 -10.15 13.51 -14.02
C ASN A 101 -11.48 14.04 -14.55
N VAL A 102 -12.05 15.09 -13.92
CA VAL A 102 -13.26 15.76 -14.44
C VAL A 102 -12.91 16.61 -15.66
N VAL A 103 -11.75 17.29 -15.62
CA VAL A 103 -11.30 18.17 -16.70
C VAL A 103 -10.51 17.46 -17.81
N ARG A 104 -10.00 16.25 -17.55
CA ARG A 104 -9.28 15.45 -18.55
C ARG A 104 -10.25 14.84 -19.58
N PRO A 105 -9.81 14.64 -20.83
CA PRO A 105 -10.57 13.90 -21.83
C PRO A 105 -10.98 12.52 -21.31
N LYS A 106 -12.14 12.02 -21.74
CA LYS A 106 -12.70 10.75 -21.26
C LYS A 106 -11.73 9.58 -21.47
N GLU A 107 -10.99 9.59 -22.58
CA GLU A 107 -10.00 8.59 -22.96
C GLU A 107 -8.81 8.50 -22.00
N TYR A 108 -8.61 9.52 -21.14
CA TYR A 108 -7.58 9.53 -20.12
C TYR A 108 -7.85 8.54 -18.99
N TRP A 109 -9.10 8.45 -18.52
CA TRP A 109 -9.49 7.64 -17.36
C TRP A 109 -10.44 6.49 -17.70
N ASP A 110 -11.06 6.49 -18.89
CA ASP A 110 -11.94 5.42 -19.37
C ASP A 110 -11.15 4.21 -19.88
N TYR A 111 -10.51 3.51 -18.94
CA TYR A 111 -9.69 2.32 -19.23
C TYR A 111 -10.50 1.14 -19.76
N GLU A 112 -11.84 1.12 -19.63
CA GLU A 112 -12.64 0.01 -20.15
C GLU A 112 -12.60 -0.03 -21.69
N ASN A 113 -12.53 1.15 -22.31
CA ASN A 113 -12.44 1.35 -23.74
C ASN A 113 -11.00 1.36 -24.29
N LEU A 114 -9.99 1.12 -23.46
CA LEU A 114 -8.60 1.00 -23.91
C LEU A 114 -8.45 -0.17 -24.91
N THR A 115 -7.87 0.11 -26.07
CA THR A 115 -7.35 -0.88 -27.02
C THR A 115 -5.86 -1.08 -26.75
N VAL A 116 -5.48 -2.31 -26.34
CA VAL A 116 -4.09 -2.66 -26.03
C VAL A 116 -3.37 -3.04 -27.32
N GLN A 117 -2.28 -2.34 -27.61
CA GLN A 117 -1.29 -2.76 -28.61
C GLN A 117 -0.39 -3.81 -27.97
N TRP A 118 -0.30 -4.98 -28.59
CA TRP A 118 0.47 -6.10 -28.07
C TRP A 118 1.83 -6.16 -28.78
N GLY A 119 2.91 -6.21 -28.03
CA GLY A 119 4.24 -6.54 -28.53
C GLY A 119 4.44 -8.05 -28.71
N GLU A 120 5.63 -8.42 -29.20
CA GLU A 120 6.02 -9.80 -29.45
C GLU A 120 6.59 -10.43 -28.18
N GLN A 121 5.99 -11.53 -27.70
CA GLN A 121 6.45 -12.18 -26.46
C GLN A 121 7.82 -12.82 -26.63
N ASP A 122 8.14 -13.30 -27.82
CA ASP A 122 9.38 -14.03 -28.12
C ASP A 122 10.62 -13.10 -28.12
N ASP A 123 10.41 -11.78 -28.06
CA ASP A 123 11.47 -10.80 -27.82
C ASP A 123 12.00 -10.82 -26.36
N TYR A 124 11.39 -11.60 -25.47
CA TYR A 124 11.74 -11.64 -24.05
C TYR A 124 11.97 -13.06 -23.54
N GLU A 125 13.15 -13.28 -22.97
CA GLU A 125 13.52 -14.56 -22.36
C GLU A 125 13.47 -14.49 -20.83
N VAL A 126 12.85 -15.50 -20.21
CA VAL A 126 12.79 -15.62 -18.75
C VAL A 126 14.11 -16.17 -18.23
N VAL A 127 14.76 -15.45 -17.32
CA VAL A 127 15.99 -15.88 -16.66
C VAL A 127 15.68 -16.62 -15.36
N ARG A 128 14.93 -15.99 -14.45
CA ARG A 128 14.61 -16.58 -13.15
C ARG A 128 13.37 -15.94 -12.54
N LYS A 129 12.69 -16.69 -11.67
CA LYS A 129 11.59 -16.17 -10.86
C LYS A 129 12.13 -15.26 -9.76
N VAL A 130 11.55 -14.08 -9.61
CA VAL A 130 11.93 -13.10 -8.56
C VAL A 130 10.81 -12.79 -7.59
N GLY A 131 9.55 -13.08 -7.95
CA GLY A 131 8.43 -12.79 -7.07
C GLY A 131 7.15 -13.54 -7.42
N ARG A 132 6.22 -13.56 -6.47
CA ARG A 132 4.86 -14.09 -6.64
C ARG A 132 3.88 -13.19 -5.92
N GLY A 133 2.94 -12.64 -6.67
CA GLY A 133 1.81 -11.87 -6.15
C GLY A 133 0.53 -12.70 -6.08
N LYS A 134 -0.52 -12.09 -5.54
CA LYS A 134 -1.87 -12.66 -5.61
C LYS A 134 -2.33 -12.81 -7.06
N TYR A 135 -2.06 -11.79 -7.88
CA TYR A 135 -2.56 -11.67 -9.25
C TYR A 135 -1.50 -11.84 -10.34
N SER A 136 -0.24 -12.10 -9.97
CA SER A 136 0.86 -12.22 -10.93
C SER A 136 1.96 -13.16 -10.46
N GLU A 137 2.81 -13.55 -11.40
CA GLU A 137 4.13 -14.11 -11.17
C GLU A 137 5.16 -13.19 -11.83
N VAL A 138 6.29 -12.99 -11.17
CA VAL A 138 7.28 -11.98 -11.58
C VAL A 138 8.62 -12.64 -11.79
N PHE A 139 9.23 -12.35 -12.93
CA PHE A 139 10.49 -12.93 -13.38
C PHE A 139 11.48 -11.83 -13.77
N GLU A 140 12.76 -12.05 -13.50
CA GLU A 140 13.83 -11.35 -14.22
C GLU A 140 13.94 -12.00 -15.60
N GLY A 141 14.06 -11.16 -16.62
CA GLY A 141 14.26 -11.58 -17.99
C GLY A 141 15.26 -10.68 -18.71
N VAL A 142 15.49 -10.98 -19.98
CA VAL A 142 16.31 -10.18 -20.89
C VAL A 142 15.56 -9.98 -22.21
N HIS A 143 15.75 -8.82 -22.82
CA HIS A 143 15.26 -8.56 -24.17
C HIS A 143 16.24 -9.18 -25.17
N SER A 144 15.76 -10.09 -26.03
CA SER A 144 16.58 -11.00 -26.84
C SER A 144 17.51 -10.28 -27.82
N THR A 145 17.12 -9.12 -28.35
CA THR A 145 17.93 -8.41 -29.37
C THR A 145 19.05 -7.55 -28.81
N ASN A 146 18.89 -6.94 -27.63
CA ASN A 146 19.86 -6.01 -27.05
C ASN A 146 20.45 -6.48 -25.72
N ASN A 147 20.02 -7.65 -25.22
CA ASN A 147 20.41 -8.23 -23.93
C ASN A 147 20.15 -7.30 -22.71
N GLU A 148 19.26 -6.31 -22.83
CA GLU A 148 18.89 -5.46 -21.71
C GLU A 148 18.02 -6.24 -20.71
N LYS A 149 18.35 -6.12 -19.42
CA LYS A 149 17.57 -6.74 -18.35
C LYS A 149 16.20 -6.09 -18.23
N CYS A 150 15.19 -6.91 -18.00
CA CYS A 150 13.82 -6.47 -17.76
C CYS A 150 13.15 -7.28 -16.65
N ILE A 151 11.96 -6.82 -16.24
CA ILE A 151 11.07 -7.57 -15.37
C ILE A 151 9.83 -7.98 -16.15
N ILE A 152 9.54 -9.29 -16.15
CA ILE A 152 8.38 -9.89 -16.82
C ILE A 152 7.34 -10.21 -15.73
N LYS A 153 6.26 -9.43 -15.69
CA LYS A 153 5.11 -9.68 -14.80
C LYS A 153 4.01 -10.42 -15.56
N ILE A 154 3.97 -11.74 -15.41
CA ILE A 154 2.93 -12.58 -15.99
C ILE A 154 1.66 -12.44 -15.16
N LEU A 155 0.55 -12.02 -15.78
CA LEU A 155 -0.71 -11.80 -15.08
C LEU A 155 -1.51 -13.10 -15.00
N LYS A 156 -1.90 -13.50 -13.79
CA LYS A 156 -2.80 -14.63 -13.58
C LYS A 156 -4.19 -14.33 -14.14
N PRO A 157 -5.04 -15.34 -14.38
CA PRO A 157 -6.42 -15.12 -14.84
C PRO A 157 -7.18 -14.14 -13.93
N VAL A 158 -7.41 -12.93 -14.44
CA VAL A 158 -8.18 -11.87 -13.79
C VAL A 158 -9.10 -11.19 -14.81
N LYS A 159 -10.11 -10.44 -14.32
CA LYS A 159 -11.04 -9.71 -15.19
C LYS A 159 -10.27 -8.76 -16.11
N LYS A 160 -10.57 -8.79 -17.43
CA LYS A 160 -9.96 -7.90 -18.44
C LYS A 160 -9.97 -6.42 -18.03
N LYS A 161 -11.06 -5.96 -17.39
CA LYS A 161 -11.18 -4.60 -16.83
C LYS A 161 -10.03 -4.22 -15.89
N LYS A 162 -9.53 -5.16 -15.07
CA LYS A 162 -8.39 -4.91 -14.16
C LYS A 162 -7.08 -4.76 -14.92
N ILE A 163 -6.86 -5.61 -15.93
CA ILE A 163 -5.66 -5.57 -16.77
C ILE A 163 -5.58 -4.23 -17.52
N LYS A 164 -6.69 -3.84 -18.18
CA LYS A 164 -6.76 -2.56 -18.89
C LYS A 164 -6.54 -1.36 -17.95
N ARG A 165 -7.07 -1.41 -16.72
CA ARG A 165 -6.86 -0.37 -15.71
C ARG A 165 -5.39 -0.23 -15.35
N GLU A 166 -4.71 -1.33 -15.02
CA GLU A 166 -3.29 -1.31 -14.67
C GLU A 166 -2.43 -0.77 -15.82
N ILE A 167 -2.68 -1.25 -17.05
CA ILE A 167 -2.00 -0.75 -18.26
C ILE A 167 -2.24 0.75 -18.44
N LYS A 168 -3.49 1.20 -18.37
CA LYS A 168 -3.84 2.61 -18.61
C LYS A 168 -3.17 3.53 -17.59
N ILE A 169 -3.17 3.14 -16.32
CA ILE A 169 -2.51 3.87 -15.25
C ILE A 169 -1.00 3.93 -15.49
N LEU A 170 -0.35 2.81 -15.80
CA LEU A 170 1.08 2.76 -16.09
C LEU A 170 1.46 3.62 -17.30
N GLN A 171 0.66 3.61 -18.36
CA GLN A 171 0.85 4.46 -19.54
C GLN A 171 0.75 5.95 -19.18
N ASN A 172 -0.27 6.34 -18.40
CA ASN A 172 -0.46 7.73 -18.00
C ASN A 172 0.64 8.23 -17.04
N LEU A 173 1.21 7.34 -16.23
CA LEU A 173 2.26 7.69 -15.25
C LEU A 173 3.68 7.52 -15.77
N CYS A 174 3.87 6.98 -16.98
CA CYS A 174 5.18 6.75 -17.57
C CYS A 174 5.98 8.06 -17.68
N GLY A 175 7.26 8.01 -17.29
CA GLY A 175 8.13 9.20 -17.21
C GLY A 175 8.00 10.00 -15.91
N GLY A 176 7.06 9.63 -15.03
CA GLY A 176 6.91 10.22 -13.71
C GLY A 176 8.08 9.95 -12.77
N PRO A 177 8.37 10.87 -11.83
CA PRO A 177 9.42 10.67 -10.84
C PRO A 177 9.15 9.41 -10.01
N ASN A 178 10.13 8.51 -9.97
CA ASN A 178 10.12 7.30 -9.15
C ASN A 178 8.93 6.36 -9.39
N VAL A 179 8.27 6.44 -10.55
CA VAL A 179 7.27 5.45 -10.99
C VAL A 179 7.96 4.42 -11.87
N ILE A 180 7.67 3.13 -11.67
CA ILE A 180 8.22 2.07 -12.52
C ILE A 180 7.81 2.26 -13.98
N LYS A 181 8.80 2.18 -14.88
CA LYS A 181 8.56 2.29 -16.33
C LYS A 181 8.01 0.99 -16.90
N LEU A 182 6.81 1.05 -17.48
CA LEU A 182 6.27 0.02 -18.37
C LEU A 182 6.97 0.17 -19.74
N LEU A 183 7.69 -0.87 -20.16
CA LEU A 183 8.43 -0.90 -21.42
C LEU A 183 7.56 -1.45 -22.55
N ASP A 184 6.82 -2.53 -22.28
CA ASP A 184 6.05 -3.25 -23.28
C ASP A 184 4.90 -4.06 -22.65
N ILE A 185 3.96 -4.48 -23.49
CA ILE A 185 2.79 -5.28 -23.13
C ILE A 185 2.71 -6.44 -24.12
N VAL A 186 3.06 -7.63 -23.68
CA VAL A 186 3.08 -8.82 -24.54
C VAL A 186 2.00 -9.81 -24.15
N ARG A 187 1.72 -10.76 -25.04
CA ARG A 187 0.75 -11.82 -24.77
C ARG A 187 1.18 -13.12 -25.40
N ASP A 188 1.10 -14.18 -24.61
CA ASP A 188 1.39 -15.52 -25.08
C ASP A 188 0.42 -15.92 -26.18
N GLN A 189 0.93 -16.39 -27.31
CA GLN A 189 0.09 -16.62 -28.48
C GLN A 189 -0.83 -17.83 -28.32
N GLN A 190 -0.46 -18.81 -27.52
CA GLN A 190 -1.26 -20.02 -27.30
C GLN A 190 -2.30 -19.82 -26.17
N SER A 191 -1.83 -19.47 -24.97
CA SER A 191 -2.66 -19.32 -23.76
C SER A 191 -3.40 -17.97 -23.70
N LYS A 192 -2.99 -16.99 -24.51
CA LYS A 192 -3.48 -15.60 -24.47
C LYS A 192 -3.24 -14.92 -23.12
N THR A 193 -2.27 -15.41 -22.33
CA THR A 193 -1.90 -14.84 -21.04
C THR A 193 -1.11 -13.54 -21.25
N PRO A 194 -1.58 -12.41 -20.69
CA PRO A 194 -0.88 -11.14 -20.83
C PRO A 194 0.27 -11.01 -19.82
N SER A 195 1.36 -10.40 -20.28
CA SER A 195 2.53 -10.07 -19.48
C SER A 195 2.87 -8.59 -19.64
N LEU A 196 3.24 -7.95 -18.54
CA LEU A 196 3.72 -6.57 -18.53
C LEU A 196 5.24 -6.56 -18.37
N ILE A 197 5.93 -5.86 -19.25
CA ILE A 197 7.39 -5.76 -19.26
C ILE A 197 7.80 -4.43 -18.63
N PHE A 198 8.69 -4.47 -17.64
CA PHE A 198 9.16 -3.28 -16.92
C PHE A 198 10.67 -3.12 -16.96
N GLU A 199 11.14 -1.90 -16.68
CA GLU A 199 12.55 -1.67 -16.39
C GLU A 199 13.02 -2.57 -15.23
N TYR A 200 14.26 -3.06 -15.33
CA TYR A 200 14.89 -3.77 -14.23
C TYR A 200 15.33 -2.79 -13.14
N VAL A 201 15.08 -3.14 -11.88
CA VAL A 201 15.56 -2.40 -10.70
C VAL A 201 16.41 -3.34 -9.86
N ASN A 202 17.64 -2.94 -9.55
CA ASN A 202 18.54 -3.70 -8.69
C ASN A 202 18.12 -3.57 -7.21
N ASN A 203 17.03 -4.24 -6.85
CA ASN A 203 16.39 -4.09 -5.56
C ASN A 203 17.14 -4.84 -4.45
N THR A 204 17.37 -4.16 -3.32
CA THR A 204 17.68 -4.81 -2.05
C THR A 204 16.39 -5.08 -1.29
N ASP A 205 16.17 -6.32 -0.82
CA ASP A 205 14.96 -6.66 -0.04
C ASP A 205 14.83 -5.75 1.19
N PHE A 206 13.63 -5.22 1.41
CA PHE A 206 13.38 -4.25 2.47
C PHE A 206 13.75 -4.77 3.86
N LYS A 207 13.57 -6.07 4.15
CA LYS A 207 13.92 -6.64 5.46
C LYS A 207 15.42 -6.67 5.71
N VAL A 208 16.21 -6.72 4.64
CA VAL A 208 17.68 -6.66 4.70
C VAL A 208 18.14 -5.21 4.75
N LEU A 209 17.55 -4.35 3.93
CA LEU A 209 17.94 -2.95 3.80
C LEU A 209 17.52 -2.11 5.02
N HIS A 210 16.28 -2.24 5.49
CA HIS A 210 15.72 -1.35 6.51
C HIS A 210 16.55 -1.28 7.81
N PRO A 211 17.06 -2.40 8.39
CA PRO A 211 17.89 -2.34 9.58
C PRO A 211 19.22 -1.58 9.40
N THR A 212 19.70 -1.42 8.17
CA THR A 212 20.97 -0.75 7.85
C THR A 212 20.80 0.75 7.55
N LEU A 213 19.58 1.21 7.31
CA LEU A 213 19.32 2.61 6.95
C LEU A 213 19.64 3.56 8.10
N SER A 214 20.38 4.62 7.79
CA SER A 214 20.53 5.77 8.68
C SER A 214 19.23 6.59 8.76
N ASP A 215 19.12 7.46 9.77
CA ASP A 215 18.03 8.43 9.84
C ASP A 215 17.93 9.27 8.57
N TYR A 216 19.08 9.69 8.01
CA TYR A 216 19.12 10.42 6.76
C TYR A 216 18.58 9.60 5.58
N ASP A 217 18.94 8.31 5.49
CA ASP A 217 18.44 7.44 4.42
C ASP A 217 16.94 7.22 4.50
N ILE A 218 16.40 7.05 5.71
CA ILE A 218 14.94 6.93 5.92
C ILE A 218 14.25 8.20 5.40
N ARG A 219 14.73 9.39 5.80
CA ARG A 219 14.17 10.68 5.32
C ARG A 219 14.27 10.81 3.81
N TYR A 220 15.41 10.42 3.24
CA TYR A 220 15.65 10.45 1.81
C TYR A 220 14.66 9.57 1.04
N TYR A 221 14.51 8.30 1.41
CA TYR A 221 13.62 7.38 0.70
C TYR A 221 12.13 7.70 0.91
N ILE A 222 11.75 8.20 2.09
CA ILE A 222 10.40 8.75 2.30
C ILE A 222 10.14 9.92 1.37
N TYR A 223 11.09 10.84 1.22
CA TYR A 223 10.97 11.97 0.30
C TYR A 223 10.88 11.52 -1.16
N GLU A 224 11.70 10.56 -1.58
CA GLU A 224 11.62 9.99 -2.94
C GLU A 224 10.28 9.29 -3.20
N LEU A 225 9.71 8.61 -2.21
CA LEU A 225 8.37 8.01 -2.31
C LEU A 225 7.26 9.07 -2.34
N LEU A 226 7.38 10.15 -1.57
CA LEU A 226 6.45 11.28 -1.60
C LEU A 226 6.40 11.93 -2.99
N LYS A 227 7.53 12.04 -3.71
CA LYS A 227 7.54 12.52 -5.10
C LYS A 227 6.70 11.65 -6.03
N ALA A 228 6.78 10.31 -5.89
CA ALA A 228 5.98 9.39 -6.69
C ALA A 228 4.48 9.52 -6.38
N LEU A 229 4.13 9.68 -5.10
CA LEU A 229 2.74 9.83 -4.65
C LEU A 229 2.16 11.18 -5.09
N ASP A 230 2.84 12.29 -4.85
CA ASP A 230 2.37 13.61 -5.31
C ASP A 230 2.20 13.62 -6.84
N TYR A 231 3.14 13.04 -7.58
CA TYR A 231 3.01 12.90 -9.02
C TYR A 231 1.75 12.10 -9.41
N CYS A 232 1.56 10.88 -8.90
CA CYS A 232 0.41 10.09 -9.31
C CYS A 232 -0.93 10.70 -8.85
N HIS A 233 -0.96 11.34 -7.67
CA HIS A 233 -2.11 12.09 -7.17
C HIS A 233 -2.43 13.28 -8.07
N SER A 234 -1.42 14.05 -8.51
CA SER A 234 -1.56 15.14 -9.47
C SER A 234 -2.05 14.68 -10.85
N GLN A 235 -1.81 13.42 -11.20
CA GLN A 235 -2.34 12.75 -12.39
C GLN A 235 -3.72 12.12 -12.17
N GLY A 236 -4.35 12.36 -11.02
CA GLY A 236 -5.69 11.89 -10.69
C GLY A 236 -5.76 10.42 -10.30
N ILE A 237 -4.67 9.80 -9.85
CA ILE A 237 -4.56 8.36 -9.61
C ILE A 237 -4.19 8.10 -8.15
N MET A 238 -4.90 7.19 -7.49
CA MET A 238 -4.56 6.65 -6.17
C MET A 238 -3.85 5.30 -6.34
N HIS A 239 -2.78 5.04 -5.60
CA HIS A 239 -2.04 3.77 -5.67
C HIS A 239 -2.77 2.62 -4.95
N ARG A 240 -3.30 2.88 -3.75
CA ARG A 240 -4.13 1.99 -2.90
C ARG A 240 -3.50 0.68 -2.43
N ASP A 241 -2.19 0.51 -2.56
CA ASP A 241 -1.42 -0.59 -1.97
C ASP A 241 0.04 -0.17 -1.68
N VAL A 242 0.23 1.04 -1.15
CA VAL A 242 1.55 1.51 -0.71
C VAL A 242 1.99 0.68 0.49
N LYS A 243 3.16 0.02 0.38
CA LYS A 243 3.76 -0.83 1.42
C LYS A 243 5.23 -1.10 1.05
N PRO A 244 6.07 -1.57 1.98
CA PRO A 244 7.50 -1.76 1.71
C PRO A 244 7.78 -2.70 0.54
N HIS A 245 6.95 -3.73 0.36
CA HIS A 245 7.10 -4.72 -0.73
C HIS A 245 6.86 -4.12 -2.13
N ASN A 246 6.20 -2.97 -2.21
CA ASN A 246 5.92 -2.28 -3.48
C ASN A 246 6.86 -1.08 -3.70
N VAL A 247 7.92 -0.95 -2.90
CA VAL A 247 8.93 0.10 -3.03
C VAL A 247 10.27 -0.56 -3.30
N MET A 248 10.72 -0.48 -4.55
CA MET A 248 12.00 -1.03 -4.97
C MET A 248 13.10 0.00 -4.73
N ILE A 249 14.18 -0.42 -4.08
CA ILE A 249 15.32 0.46 -3.74
C ILE A 249 16.62 -0.16 -4.25
N ASP A 250 17.27 0.58 -5.15
CA ASP A 250 18.70 0.42 -5.45
C ASP A 250 19.45 1.36 -4.51
N HIS A 251 20.01 0.78 -3.44
CA HIS A 251 20.65 1.58 -2.38
C HIS A 251 21.98 2.18 -2.83
N GLU A 252 22.74 1.45 -3.65
CA GLU A 252 24.03 1.89 -4.18
C GLU A 252 23.86 3.13 -5.06
N GLN A 253 22.86 3.13 -5.94
CA GLN A 253 22.56 4.28 -6.81
C GLN A 253 21.63 5.30 -6.18
N ARG A 254 21.15 5.05 -4.96
CA ARG A 254 20.12 5.84 -4.26
C ARG A 254 18.84 6.05 -5.09
N LYS A 255 18.40 5.04 -5.85
CA LYS A 255 17.19 5.12 -6.69
C LYS A 255 16.02 4.39 -6.04
N LEU A 256 14.83 4.97 -6.19
CA LEU A 256 13.57 4.40 -5.74
C LEU A 256 12.60 4.24 -6.91
N ARG A 257 11.82 3.15 -6.90
CA ARG A 257 10.67 2.95 -7.79
C ARG A 257 9.46 2.44 -6.99
N LEU A 258 8.33 3.12 -7.14
CA LEU A 258 7.02 2.62 -6.73
C LEU A 258 6.47 1.68 -7.81
N ILE A 259 6.16 0.46 -7.41
CA ILE A 259 5.74 -0.64 -8.30
C ILE A 259 4.33 -1.15 -7.96
N ASP A 260 3.83 -2.08 -8.78
CA ASP A 260 2.57 -2.82 -8.60
C ASP A 260 1.30 -1.95 -8.53
N TRP A 261 0.98 -1.35 -9.67
CA TRP A 261 -0.19 -0.49 -9.87
C TRP A 261 -1.51 -1.28 -10.10
N GLY A 262 -1.55 -2.59 -9.85
CA GLY A 262 -2.71 -3.44 -10.13
C GLY A 262 -3.95 -3.14 -9.27
N LEU A 263 -3.75 -2.52 -8.10
CA LEU A 263 -4.84 -2.04 -7.22
C LEU A 263 -5.12 -0.54 -7.37
N ALA A 264 -4.33 0.20 -8.14
CA ALA A 264 -4.51 1.61 -8.36
C ALA A 264 -5.84 1.94 -9.06
N GLU A 265 -6.29 3.18 -8.96
CA GLU A 265 -7.57 3.63 -9.53
C GLU A 265 -7.58 5.15 -9.79
N PHE A 266 -8.36 5.55 -10.80
CA PHE A 266 -8.66 6.95 -11.07
C PHE A 266 -9.64 7.52 -10.03
N TYR A 267 -9.25 8.65 -9.43
CA TYR A 267 -10.10 9.40 -8.50
C TYR A 267 -11.18 10.20 -9.24
N HIS A 268 -12.42 10.18 -8.75
CA HIS A 268 -13.53 11.00 -9.21
C HIS A 268 -14.32 11.46 -7.98
N PRO A 269 -14.62 12.76 -7.82
CA PRO A 269 -15.39 13.26 -6.69
C PRO A 269 -16.73 12.54 -6.55
N GLY A 270 -17.07 12.15 -5.31
CA GLY A 270 -18.34 11.48 -4.99
C GLY A 270 -18.45 10.03 -5.48
N LYS A 271 -17.42 9.46 -6.12
CA LYS A 271 -17.42 8.05 -6.49
C LYS A 271 -17.15 7.18 -5.27
N GLU A 272 -17.95 6.12 -5.10
CA GLU A 272 -17.68 5.07 -4.13
C GLU A 272 -16.68 4.05 -4.68
N TYR A 273 -15.69 3.70 -3.86
CA TYR A 273 -14.61 2.79 -4.16
C TYR A 273 -14.66 1.55 -3.26
N ASN A 274 -14.20 0.42 -3.81
CA ASN A 274 -14.13 -0.83 -3.07
C ASN A 274 -13.07 -0.78 -1.96
N VAL A 275 -13.49 -0.97 -0.70
CA VAL A 275 -12.61 -0.94 0.48
C VAL A 275 -11.72 -2.17 0.66
N ARG A 276 -11.94 -3.23 -0.13
CA ARG A 276 -11.14 -4.48 -0.10
C ARG A 276 -9.84 -4.35 -0.92
N VAL A 277 -9.13 -3.25 -0.73
CA VAL A 277 -7.80 -2.91 -1.28
C VAL A 277 -6.76 -2.79 -0.17
N ALA A 278 -5.50 -2.57 -0.51
CA ALA A 278 -4.36 -2.55 0.42
C ALA A 278 -4.12 -3.84 1.22
N SER A 279 -2.88 -3.99 1.68
CA SER A 279 -2.47 -5.04 2.62
C SER A 279 -2.84 -4.64 4.05
N ARG A 280 -3.29 -5.60 4.90
CA ARG A 280 -3.95 -5.34 6.19
C ARG A 280 -3.29 -4.26 7.04
N TYR A 281 -1.98 -4.36 7.26
CA TYR A 281 -1.23 -3.48 8.17
C TYR A 281 -1.12 -2.03 7.70
N PHE A 282 -1.43 -1.77 6.42
CA PHE A 282 -1.35 -0.46 5.78
C PHE A 282 -2.73 0.09 5.40
N LYS A 283 -3.82 -0.61 5.77
CA LYS A 283 -5.19 -0.13 5.54
C LYS A 283 -5.47 1.11 6.37
N GLY A 284 -5.95 2.17 5.71
CA GLY A 284 -6.53 3.35 6.35
C GLY A 284 -7.79 3.01 7.15
N PRO A 285 -8.12 3.76 8.22
CA PRO A 285 -9.35 3.58 8.99
C PRO A 285 -10.60 3.57 8.11
N GLU A 286 -10.65 4.39 7.06
CA GLU A 286 -11.71 4.46 6.06
C GLU A 286 -12.02 3.09 5.43
N LEU A 287 -10.99 2.28 5.15
CA LEU A 287 -11.18 0.92 4.61
C LEU A 287 -11.69 -0.06 5.67
N LEU A 288 -11.38 0.18 6.94
CA LEU A 288 -11.72 -0.68 8.08
C LEU A 288 -13.14 -0.39 8.61
N VAL A 289 -13.65 0.82 8.39
CA VAL A 289 -15.02 1.25 8.77
C VAL A 289 -15.99 1.33 7.57
N ASP A 290 -15.57 0.87 6.39
CA ASP A 290 -16.37 0.80 5.16
C ASP A 290 -16.81 2.18 4.62
N LEU A 291 -15.95 3.20 4.76
CA LEU A 291 -16.15 4.51 4.13
C LEU A 291 -15.63 4.44 2.69
N GLN A 292 -16.52 4.48 1.71
CA GLN A 292 -16.21 4.12 0.31
C GLN A 292 -15.79 5.29 -0.57
N ASP A 293 -16.16 6.52 -0.23
CA ASP A 293 -15.82 7.73 -1.00
C ASP A 293 -14.50 8.36 -0.53
N TYR A 294 -13.51 7.49 -0.26
CA TYR A 294 -12.16 7.89 0.11
C TYR A 294 -11.37 8.41 -1.11
N ASP A 295 -10.23 9.03 -0.83
CA ASP A 295 -9.40 9.72 -1.83
C ASP A 295 -7.90 9.39 -1.67
N TYR A 296 -7.04 10.23 -2.27
CA TYR A 296 -5.58 10.14 -2.26
C TYR A 296 -4.96 10.03 -0.85
N SER A 297 -5.63 10.56 0.18
CA SER A 297 -5.17 10.50 1.58
C SER A 297 -4.97 9.07 2.09
N LEU A 298 -5.64 8.08 1.49
CA LEU A 298 -5.41 6.66 1.79
C LEU A 298 -3.95 6.25 1.62
N ASP A 299 -3.29 6.73 0.56
CA ASP A 299 -1.88 6.41 0.31
C ASP A 299 -0.95 7.05 1.35
N LEU A 300 -1.33 8.22 1.87
CA LEU A 300 -0.58 8.92 2.93
C LEU A 300 -0.68 8.20 4.27
N TRP A 301 -1.85 7.61 4.58
CA TRP A 301 -1.98 6.72 5.74
C TRP A 301 -1.04 5.51 5.63
N SER A 302 -1.04 4.85 4.47
CA SER A 302 -0.16 3.70 4.21
C SER A 302 1.33 4.09 4.31
N LEU A 303 1.71 5.26 3.78
CA LEU A 303 3.05 5.83 3.93
C LEU A 303 3.39 6.08 5.41
N GLY A 304 2.47 6.67 6.19
CA GLY A 304 2.65 6.90 7.62
C GLY A 304 2.91 5.60 8.38
N CYS A 305 2.19 4.53 8.05
CA CYS A 305 2.39 3.20 8.61
C CYS A 305 3.79 2.63 8.28
N MET A 306 4.27 2.81 7.03
CA MET A 306 5.65 2.46 6.65
C MET A 306 6.68 3.28 7.44
N PHE A 307 6.50 4.60 7.48
CA PHE A 307 7.41 5.49 8.17
C PHE A 307 7.52 5.18 9.66
N ALA A 308 6.39 4.99 10.34
CA ALA A 308 6.35 4.57 11.74
C ALA A 308 7.07 3.24 11.95
N GLY A 309 6.82 2.26 11.08
CA GLY A 309 7.54 0.98 11.15
C GLY A 309 9.05 1.15 11.03
N MET A 310 9.48 2.10 10.18
CA MET A 310 10.89 2.37 9.97
C MET A 310 11.58 3.04 11.16
N ILE A 311 11.00 4.13 11.69
CA ILE A 311 11.61 4.92 12.77
C ILE A 311 11.56 4.21 14.13
N PHE A 312 10.48 3.47 14.41
CA PHE A 312 10.33 2.72 15.66
C PHE A 312 10.92 1.31 15.58
N ARG A 313 11.50 0.94 14.43
CA ARG A 313 12.02 -0.41 14.15
C ARG A 313 11.02 -1.52 14.54
N LYS A 314 9.76 -1.30 14.17
CA LYS A 314 8.64 -2.18 14.50
C LYS A 314 7.82 -2.45 13.25
N GLU A 315 8.10 -3.56 12.58
CA GLU A 315 7.42 -3.93 11.35
C GLU A 315 6.54 -5.19 11.53
N PRO A 316 5.22 -5.10 11.28
CA PRO A 316 4.44 -3.89 11.01
C PRO A 316 4.18 -3.07 12.29
N PHE A 317 3.97 -1.76 12.14
CA PHE A 317 3.73 -0.86 13.28
C PHE A 317 2.39 -1.18 13.99
N PHE A 318 1.33 -1.29 13.19
CA PHE A 318 0.01 -1.78 13.62
C PHE A 318 -0.16 -3.25 13.20
N TYR A 319 -0.12 -4.15 14.18
CA TYR A 319 -0.17 -5.59 13.95
C TYR A 319 -1.51 -6.18 14.41
N GLY A 320 -2.52 -6.08 13.53
CA GLY A 320 -3.84 -6.69 13.75
C GLY A 320 -3.96 -8.10 13.15
N HIS A 321 -4.59 -9.02 13.87
CA HIS A 321 -4.80 -10.40 13.40
C HIS A 321 -5.82 -10.49 12.24
N ASP A 322 -6.81 -9.61 12.25
CA ASP A 322 -7.81 -9.41 11.20
C ASP A 322 -8.11 -7.91 11.01
N ASN A 323 -9.06 -7.55 10.16
CA ASN A 323 -9.38 -6.15 9.91
C ASN A 323 -10.00 -5.45 11.14
N TYR A 324 -10.72 -6.16 12.01
CA TYR A 324 -11.32 -5.59 13.20
C TYR A 324 -10.25 -5.32 14.26
N ASP A 325 -9.39 -6.30 14.54
CA ASP A 325 -8.27 -6.13 15.44
C ASP A 325 -7.27 -5.08 14.91
N GLN A 326 -7.11 -4.97 13.59
CA GLN A 326 -6.33 -3.88 12.97
C GLN A 326 -6.85 -2.50 13.40
N LEU A 327 -8.16 -2.27 13.31
CA LEU A 327 -8.78 -1.02 13.77
C LEU A 327 -8.57 -0.82 15.28
N ALA A 328 -8.70 -1.88 16.08
CA ALA A 328 -8.45 -1.82 17.51
C ALA A 328 -7.00 -1.42 17.85
N LYS A 329 -6.00 -1.94 17.10
CA LYS A 329 -4.59 -1.52 17.28
C LYS A 329 -4.39 -0.04 16.97
N ILE A 330 -5.02 0.46 15.91
CA ILE A 330 -4.96 1.87 15.52
C ILE A 330 -5.56 2.76 16.62
N VAL A 331 -6.77 2.43 17.07
CA VAL A 331 -7.48 3.20 18.11
C VAL A 331 -6.71 3.21 19.44
N LYS A 332 -6.11 2.07 19.83
CA LYS A 332 -5.33 1.98 21.07
C LYS A 332 -4.20 3.01 21.08
N VAL A 333 -3.44 3.07 19.99
CA VAL A 333 -2.31 3.98 19.84
C VAL A 333 -2.77 5.44 19.71
N GLY A 334 -3.90 5.70 19.05
CA GLY A 334 -4.48 7.06 18.97
C GLY A 334 -4.81 7.66 20.34
N LYS A 335 -5.25 6.84 21.30
CA LYS A 335 -5.50 7.28 22.69
C LYS A 335 -4.21 7.59 23.45
N ASP A 336 -3.15 6.84 23.20
CA ASP A 336 -1.86 7.01 23.88
C ASP A 336 -1.07 8.20 23.32
N PHE A 337 -1.20 8.51 22.02
CA PHE A 337 -0.53 9.65 21.38
C PHE A 337 -1.08 11.03 21.77
N GLU A 338 -2.31 11.10 22.28
CA GLU A 338 -2.89 12.36 22.78
C GLU A 338 -2.20 12.85 24.07
N LEU A 339 -1.42 11.99 24.73
CA LEU A 339 -0.84 12.26 26.04
C LEU A 339 0.65 12.63 25.99
N HIS A 340 1.46 12.11 25.06
CA HIS A 340 2.90 12.35 25.01
C HIS A 340 3.41 12.44 23.56
N LEU A 341 4.00 13.58 23.15
CA LEU A 341 4.64 13.66 21.83
C LEU A 341 6.04 14.26 21.88
N ALA A 342 7.02 13.43 21.53
CA ALA A 342 8.28 13.83 20.90
C ALA A 342 8.03 14.26 19.43
N GLU A 343 8.86 15.14 18.88
CA GLU A 343 8.66 15.77 17.57
C GLU A 343 8.50 14.77 16.39
N SER A 344 9.15 13.61 16.45
CA SER A 344 9.06 12.56 15.40
C SER A 344 7.65 12.00 15.22
N ALA A 345 6.86 11.97 16.31
CA ALA A 345 5.47 11.49 16.27
C ALA A 345 4.49 12.58 15.77
N ARG A 346 4.88 13.86 15.78
CA ARG A 346 4.10 14.92 15.13
C ARG A 346 4.04 14.72 13.61
N PHE A 347 5.12 14.25 12.97
CA PHE A 347 5.13 13.99 11.53
C PHE A 347 4.21 12.81 11.14
N PHE A 348 4.14 11.78 11.99
CA PHE A 348 3.16 10.69 11.83
C PHE A 348 1.71 11.20 11.98
N CYS A 349 1.43 12.03 12.99
CA CYS A 349 0.11 12.67 13.11
C CYS A 349 -0.20 13.61 11.93
N LEU A 350 0.78 14.38 11.42
CA LEU A 350 0.56 15.23 10.24
C LEU A 350 0.27 14.41 8.97
N LEU A 351 0.91 13.26 8.78
CA LEU A 351 0.65 12.37 7.65
C LEU A 351 -0.65 11.56 7.79
N CYS A 352 -1.09 11.26 9.02
CA CYS A 352 -2.23 10.39 9.29
C CYS A 352 -3.53 11.13 9.69
N VAL A 353 -3.48 12.43 9.99
CA VAL A 353 -4.63 13.24 10.50
C VAL A 353 -5.01 14.39 9.55
N THR A 354 -4.36 14.51 8.39
CA THR A 354 -4.77 15.45 7.32
C THR A 354 -5.42 14.71 6.18
#